data_AF-A0A955KP35-F1
#
_entry.id   AF-A0A955KP35-F1
#
_cell.length_a   1.000
_cell.length_b   1.000
_cell.length_c   1.000
_cell.angle_alpha   90.00
_cell.angle_beta   90.00
_cell.angle_gamma   90.00
#
_symmetry.space_group_name_H-M   'P 1'
#
loop_
_entity.id
_entity.type
_entity.pdbx_description
1 polymer ?
#
loop_
_entity_poly.entity_id
_entity_poly.type
_entity_poly.pdbx_seq_one_letter_code
_entity_poly.pdbx_strand_id
1 'polypeptide(L)'
;THRTVKGFDSDDINKLTLIGMATDEIAGFIVNSDDQIEQLKKIMVDTEKFMHIFDKNGQPTFSIEEFTTLLNEKHTVLSVEEFLQENTILAELSQRKSGHGDDTLAEHTQRVMDNTGQIFTQANERMKKLLKLAALLHDDGKGLGMSQTEDNLAVASQYLSRIGGLSLYEKQLILSSIYNDEEIGVKILANFDDLRASQEDVKKTRESILELFSSQEELLFALDLYFADVSGIGKDQVMLTTWRVREKLTKLGFI
;
A
#
# COMPACT_ATOMS: atom_id res chain seq x y z
N THR A 1 -16.50 -11.34 33.10
CA THR A 1 -17.63 -10.75 32.35
C THR A 1 -17.61 -11.34 30.95
N HIS A 2 -18.63 -12.08 30.53
CA HIS A 2 -18.74 -12.54 29.14
C HIS A 2 -19.15 -11.35 28.27
N ARG A 3 -18.40 -11.06 27.20
CA ARG A 3 -18.74 -10.02 26.23
C ARG A 3 -18.62 -10.60 24.83
N THR A 4 -19.65 -10.38 24.03
CA THR A 4 -19.74 -10.82 22.64
C THR A 4 -19.00 -9.82 21.75
N VAL A 5 -18.08 -10.31 20.90
CA VAL A 5 -17.36 -9.50 19.92
C VAL A 5 -18.22 -9.39 18.67
N LYS A 6 -18.54 -8.16 18.22
CA LYS A 6 -19.21 -7.95 16.94
C LYS A 6 -18.31 -8.45 15.81
N GLY A 7 -18.81 -9.42 15.03
CA GLY A 7 -18.11 -10.05 13.91
C GLY A 7 -17.96 -11.56 14.03
N PHE A 8 -18.27 -12.14 15.19
CA PHE A 8 -18.29 -13.58 15.39
C PHE A 8 -19.70 -13.99 15.86
N ASP A 9 -20.37 -14.85 15.08
CA ASP A 9 -21.74 -15.28 15.40
C ASP A 9 -21.76 -16.11 16.70
N SER A 10 -22.78 -15.88 17.53
CA SER A 10 -22.77 -16.17 18.96
C SER A 10 -22.90 -17.63 19.37
N ASP A 11 -23.09 -18.55 18.43
CA ASP A 11 -23.42 -19.93 18.76
C ASP A 11 -22.19 -20.83 18.97
N ASP A 12 -21.06 -20.51 18.33
CA ASP A 12 -19.80 -21.26 18.48
C ASP A 12 -18.91 -20.75 19.64
N ILE A 13 -19.14 -19.54 20.13
CA ILE A 13 -18.29 -18.85 21.14
C ILE A 13 -18.65 -19.18 22.59
N ASN A 14 -19.75 -19.90 22.84
CA ASN A 14 -20.27 -20.18 24.20
C ASN A 14 -19.33 -21.01 25.12
N LYS A 15 -18.09 -21.29 24.70
CA LYS A 15 -17.06 -22.00 25.46
C LYS A 15 -15.68 -21.32 25.47
N LEU A 16 -15.56 -20.07 25.01
CA LEU A 16 -14.27 -19.35 24.93
C LEU A 16 -14.08 -18.38 26.11
N THR A 17 -12.89 -18.38 26.71
CA THR A 17 -12.50 -17.35 27.69
C THR A 17 -11.67 -16.29 26.99
N LEU A 18 -12.18 -15.06 26.95
CA LEU A 18 -11.47 -13.90 26.39
C LEU A 18 -10.50 -13.31 27.42
N ILE A 19 -9.26 -13.01 27.00
CA ILE A 19 -8.33 -12.21 27.79
C ILE A 19 -8.29 -10.79 27.17
N GLY A 20 -8.63 -9.78 27.96
CA GLY A 20 -8.45 -8.37 27.59
C GLY A 20 -7.16 -7.79 28.14
N MET A 21 -6.63 -6.74 27.51
CA MET A 21 -5.64 -5.85 28.13
C MET A 21 -6.34 -4.82 29.03
N ALA A 22 -5.58 -3.99 29.74
CA ALA A 22 -6.14 -2.87 30.52
C ALA A 22 -6.78 -1.77 29.64
N THR A 23 -6.56 -1.85 28.34
CA THR A 23 -7.27 -1.12 27.27
C THR A 23 -8.43 -1.97 26.74
N ASP A 24 -9.42 -1.37 26.07
CA ASP A 24 -10.59 -2.05 25.48
C ASP A 24 -10.27 -3.07 24.36
N GLU A 25 -9.03 -3.55 24.30
CA GLU A 25 -8.50 -4.45 23.27
C GLU A 25 -8.39 -5.89 23.78
N ILE A 26 -8.80 -6.83 22.94
CA ILE A 26 -8.70 -8.27 23.22
C ILE A 26 -7.29 -8.73 22.88
N ALA A 27 -6.57 -9.27 23.87
CA ALA A 27 -5.21 -9.79 23.72
C ALA A 27 -5.17 -11.22 23.15
N GLY A 28 -6.22 -12.02 23.34
CA GLY A 28 -6.29 -13.38 22.81
C GLY A 28 -7.40 -14.24 23.42
N PHE A 29 -7.42 -15.53 23.04
CA PHE A 29 -8.37 -16.54 23.49
C PHE A 29 -7.69 -17.62 24.33
N ILE A 30 -8.28 -18.01 25.46
CA ILE A 30 -7.95 -19.28 26.12
C ILE A 30 -8.95 -20.34 25.64
N VAL A 31 -8.41 -21.44 25.15
CA VAL A 31 -9.18 -22.58 24.64
C VAL A 31 -8.86 -23.86 25.39
N ASN A 32 -9.87 -24.74 25.49
CA ASN A 32 -9.80 -25.96 26.30
C ASN A 32 -9.80 -27.25 25.46
N SER A 33 -9.86 -27.13 24.13
CA SER A 33 -9.88 -28.27 23.21
C SER A 33 -9.22 -27.94 21.88
N ASP A 34 -8.62 -28.95 21.25
CA ASP A 34 -7.95 -28.82 19.95
C ASP A 34 -8.94 -28.43 18.84
N ASP A 35 -10.18 -28.92 18.90
CA ASP A 35 -11.22 -28.55 17.94
C ASP A 35 -11.52 -27.04 17.95
N GLN A 36 -11.50 -26.40 19.12
CA GLN A 36 -11.68 -24.94 19.24
C GLN A 36 -10.47 -24.16 18.71
N ILE A 37 -9.26 -24.70 18.86
CA ILE A 37 -8.05 -24.11 18.28
C ILE A 37 -8.21 -24.05 16.76
N GLU A 38 -8.57 -25.17 16.14
CA GLU A 38 -8.70 -25.25 14.68
C GLU A 38 -9.84 -24.38 14.13
N GLN A 39 -10.98 -24.29 14.83
CA GLN A 39 -12.05 -23.36 14.46
C GLN A 39 -11.61 -21.90 14.53
N LEU A 40 -10.90 -21.50 15.60
CA LEU A 40 -10.40 -20.14 15.74
C LEU A 40 -9.33 -19.81 14.70
N LYS A 41 -8.40 -20.73 14.41
CA LYS A 41 -7.43 -20.57 13.32
C LYS A 41 -8.15 -20.30 12.00
N LYS A 42 -9.17 -21.10 11.67
CA LYS A 42 -9.98 -20.91 10.46
C LYS A 42 -10.65 -19.54 10.43
N ILE A 43 -11.28 -19.11 11.52
CA ILE A 43 -11.94 -17.78 11.56
C ILE A 43 -10.91 -16.66 11.44
N MET A 44 -9.76 -16.76 12.11
CA MET A 44 -8.68 -15.78 12.00
C MET A 44 -8.18 -15.66 10.58
N VAL A 45 -7.95 -16.79 9.90
CA VAL A 45 -7.54 -16.84 8.49
C VAL A 45 -8.67 -16.32 7.59
N ASP A 46 -9.94 -16.64 7.89
CA ASP A 46 -11.11 -16.17 7.14
C ASP A 46 -11.36 -14.67 7.27
N THR A 47 -10.96 -14.08 8.40
CA THR A 47 -11.15 -12.65 8.71
C THR A 47 -9.87 -11.84 8.53
N GLU A 48 -8.77 -12.47 8.13
CA GLU A 48 -7.43 -11.87 7.96
C GLU A 48 -6.93 -11.14 9.23
N LYS A 49 -7.34 -11.62 10.42
CA LYS A 49 -7.01 -11.00 11.71
C LYS A 49 -6.30 -11.98 12.62
N PHE A 50 -5.05 -11.69 12.94
CA PHE A 50 -4.28 -12.46 13.92
C PHE A 50 -4.68 -12.10 15.35
N MET A 51 -4.91 -13.11 16.18
CA MET A 51 -5.03 -12.99 17.63
C MET A 51 -4.32 -14.18 18.28
N HIS A 52 -3.75 -13.97 19.47
CA HIS A 52 -3.10 -15.06 20.18
C HIS A 52 -4.12 -16.09 20.68
N ILE A 53 -3.82 -17.36 20.49
CA ILE A 53 -4.55 -18.48 21.09
C ILE A 53 -3.64 -19.09 22.15
N PHE A 54 -4.16 -19.24 23.37
CA PHE A 54 -3.47 -19.83 24.50
C PHE A 54 -4.19 -21.11 24.94
N ASP A 55 -3.41 -22.12 25.35
CA ASP A 55 -3.96 -23.29 26.02
C ASP A 55 -4.43 -22.94 27.45
N LYS A 56 -5.04 -23.90 28.13
CA LYS A 56 -5.45 -23.80 29.54
C LYS A 56 -4.31 -23.48 30.53
N ASN A 57 -3.05 -23.65 30.12
CA ASN A 57 -1.85 -23.35 30.90
C ASN A 57 -1.23 -21.99 30.52
N GLY A 58 -1.85 -21.23 29.61
CA GLY A 58 -1.36 -19.94 29.13
C GLY A 58 -0.21 -20.03 28.11
N GLN A 59 0.03 -21.21 27.52
CA GLN A 59 1.04 -21.36 26.47
C GLN A 59 0.45 -21.03 25.10
N PRO A 60 1.16 -20.28 24.24
CA PRO A 60 0.69 -19.97 22.89
C PRO A 60 0.61 -21.25 22.05
N THR A 61 -0.55 -21.51 21.45
CA THR A 61 -0.82 -22.71 20.63
C THR A 61 -0.94 -22.42 19.15
N PHE A 62 -0.94 -21.14 18.78
CA PHE A 62 -1.01 -20.68 17.39
C PHE A 62 -0.06 -19.50 17.22
N SER A 63 0.92 -19.64 16.33
CA SER A 63 1.93 -18.62 16.08
C SER A 63 1.56 -17.74 14.89
N ILE A 64 2.21 -16.57 14.79
CA ILE A 64 2.01 -15.66 13.65
C ILE A 64 2.58 -16.26 12.36
N GLU A 65 3.64 -17.07 12.45
CA GLU A 65 4.22 -17.80 11.32
C GLU A 65 3.24 -18.86 10.79
N GLU A 66 2.58 -19.59 11.69
CA GLU A 66 1.55 -20.57 11.31
C GLU A 66 0.33 -19.86 10.70
N PHE A 67 -0.13 -18.75 11.29
CA PHE A 67 -1.19 -17.93 10.71
C PHE A 67 -0.86 -17.45 9.30
N THR A 68 0.35 -16.93 9.10
CA THR A 68 0.82 -16.47 7.80
C THR A 68 0.84 -17.63 6.79
N THR A 69 1.25 -18.82 7.22
CA THR A 69 1.26 -20.02 6.38
C THR A 69 -0.16 -20.42 5.95
N LEU A 70 -1.10 -20.51 6.90
CA LEU A 70 -2.49 -20.88 6.62
C LEU A 70 -3.21 -19.82 5.76
N LEU A 71 -2.93 -18.54 6.00
CA LEU A 71 -3.41 -17.45 5.16
C LEU A 71 -2.90 -17.60 3.73
N ASN A 72 -1.62 -17.95 3.58
CA ASN A 72 -1.02 -18.21 2.27
C ASN A 72 -1.53 -19.47 1.57
N GLU A 73 -2.00 -20.46 2.32
CA GLU A 73 -2.61 -21.69 1.76
C GLU A 73 -4.05 -21.47 1.31
N LYS A 74 -4.80 -20.63 2.03
CA LYS A 74 -6.21 -20.36 1.73
C LYS A 74 -6.40 -19.42 0.54
N HIS A 75 -5.54 -18.42 0.42
CA HIS A 75 -5.56 -17.49 -0.70
C HIS A 75 -4.56 -17.97 -1.76
N THR A 76 -4.89 -17.85 -3.05
CA THR A 76 -3.88 -18.02 -4.10
C THR A 76 -2.89 -16.88 -3.96
N VAL A 77 -1.82 -17.13 -3.23
CA VAL A 77 -0.78 -16.15 -3.00
C VAL A 77 0.12 -16.12 -4.22
N LEU A 78 -0.03 -15.06 -4.99
CA LEU A 78 0.79 -14.82 -6.17
C LEU A 78 2.13 -14.24 -5.72
N SER A 79 3.21 -14.66 -6.35
CA SER A 79 4.45 -13.87 -6.32
C SER A 79 4.20 -12.47 -6.91
N VAL A 80 5.08 -11.51 -6.64
CA VAL A 80 5.00 -10.18 -7.25
C VAL A 80 4.96 -10.28 -8.78
N GLU A 81 5.74 -11.19 -9.36
CA GLU A 81 5.80 -11.42 -10.79
C GLU A 81 4.50 -11.96 -11.36
N GLU A 82 3.89 -12.95 -10.70
CA GLU A 82 2.60 -13.51 -11.11
C GLU A 82 1.50 -12.45 -10.99
N PHE A 83 1.48 -11.70 -9.88
CA PHE A 83 0.51 -10.63 -9.65
C PHE A 83 0.59 -9.53 -10.71
N LEU A 84 1.80 -9.11 -11.11
CA LEU A 84 2.00 -8.12 -12.17
C LEU A 84 1.59 -8.62 -13.57
N GLN A 85 1.53 -9.94 -13.78
CA GLN A 85 1.08 -10.53 -15.04
C GLN A 85 -0.42 -10.77 -15.08
N GLU A 86 -1.07 -10.81 -13.91
CA GLU A 86 -2.53 -10.86 -13.83
C GLU A 86 -3.12 -9.53 -14.29
N ASN A 87 -3.63 -9.51 -15.52
CA ASN A 87 -4.32 -8.36 -16.10
C ASN A 87 -5.69 -8.08 -15.44
N THR A 88 -6.03 -8.75 -14.34
CA THR A 88 -7.33 -8.66 -13.66
C THR A 88 -7.59 -7.25 -13.15
N ILE A 89 -6.60 -6.61 -12.50
CA ILE A 89 -6.74 -5.23 -11.99
C ILE A 89 -6.88 -4.24 -13.15
N LEU A 90 -6.03 -4.34 -14.17
CA LEU A 90 -6.14 -3.47 -15.34
C LEU A 90 -7.49 -3.63 -16.06
N ALA A 91 -8.04 -4.84 -16.11
CA ALA A 91 -9.37 -5.08 -16.65
C ALA A 91 -10.46 -4.40 -15.82
N GLU A 92 -10.38 -4.42 -14.49
CA GLU A 92 -11.30 -3.71 -13.60
C GLU A 92 -11.19 -2.18 -13.76
N LEU A 93 -9.97 -1.66 -13.84
CA LEU A 93 -9.69 -0.23 -14.02
C LEU A 93 -10.13 0.30 -15.39
N SER A 94 -10.26 -0.55 -16.41
CA SER A 94 -10.65 -0.13 -17.77
C SER A 94 -12.06 0.47 -17.84
N GLN A 95 -12.90 0.16 -16.84
CA GLN A 95 -14.27 0.68 -16.73
C GLN A 95 -14.32 2.06 -16.05
N ARG A 96 -13.21 2.52 -15.46
CA ARG A 96 -13.10 3.77 -14.71
C ARG A 96 -12.38 4.83 -15.54
N LYS A 97 -12.75 6.10 -15.37
CA LYS A 97 -12.07 7.22 -16.04
C LYS A 97 -10.86 7.67 -15.23
N SER A 98 -9.76 8.01 -15.91
CA SER A 98 -8.53 8.49 -15.26
C SER A 98 -8.67 9.90 -14.65
N GLY A 99 -9.59 10.71 -15.19
CA GLY A 99 -9.71 12.13 -14.87
C GLY A 99 -8.87 13.05 -15.77
N HIS A 100 -8.01 12.48 -16.64
CA HIS A 100 -7.12 13.22 -17.54
C HIS A 100 -7.47 12.96 -19.02
N GLY A 101 -8.42 13.71 -19.56
CA GLY A 101 -8.87 13.56 -20.95
C GLY A 101 -9.78 12.35 -21.15
N ASP A 102 -9.64 11.68 -22.30
CA ASP A 102 -10.47 10.53 -22.70
C ASP A 102 -9.90 9.17 -22.25
N ASP A 103 -8.75 9.15 -21.57
CA ASP A 103 -8.09 7.92 -21.14
C ASP A 103 -8.83 7.22 -19.99
N THR A 104 -8.93 5.91 -20.07
CA THR A 104 -9.34 5.05 -18.95
C THR A 104 -8.29 5.03 -17.85
N LEU A 105 -8.69 4.68 -16.63
CA LEU A 105 -7.77 4.56 -15.50
C LEU A 105 -6.74 3.45 -15.78
N ALA A 106 -7.14 2.35 -16.43
CA ALA A 106 -6.21 1.30 -16.85
C ALA A 106 -5.12 1.79 -17.82
N GLU A 107 -5.48 2.59 -18.82
CA GLU A 107 -4.50 3.14 -19.77
C GLU A 107 -3.51 4.09 -19.10
N HIS A 108 -4.00 4.88 -18.14
CA HIS A 108 -3.13 5.72 -17.32
C HIS A 108 -2.20 4.87 -16.46
N THR A 109 -2.73 3.95 -15.64
CA THR A 109 -1.97 3.04 -14.79
C THR A 109 -0.90 2.27 -15.56
N GLN A 110 -1.22 1.75 -16.76
CA GLN A 110 -0.24 1.06 -17.60
C GLN A 110 0.93 1.98 -17.99
N ARG A 111 0.65 3.23 -18.36
CA ARG A 111 1.72 4.20 -18.67
C ARG A 111 2.54 4.58 -17.44
N VAL A 112 1.92 4.69 -16.27
CA VAL A 112 2.66 4.90 -15.02
C VAL A 112 3.62 3.74 -14.80
N MET A 113 3.14 2.50 -14.90
CA MET A 113 3.99 1.30 -14.76
C MET A 113 5.16 1.30 -15.76
N ASP A 114 4.93 1.67 -17.02
CA ASP A 114 5.95 1.73 -18.07
C ASP A 114 7.01 2.83 -17.84
N ASN A 115 6.66 3.88 -17.09
CA ASN A 115 7.55 5.00 -16.79
C ASN A 115 8.28 4.89 -15.44
N THR A 116 8.06 3.84 -14.66
CA THR A 116 8.82 3.56 -13.44
C THR A 116 10.31 3.28 -13.72
N GLY A 117 11.16 3.58 -12.73
CA GLY A 117 12.61 3.37 -12.74
C GLY A 117 13.43 4.50 -13.39
N GLN A 118 12.83 5.64 -13.74
CA GLN A 118 13.52 6.76 -14.37
C GLN A 118 14.30 7.64 -13.38
N ILE A 119 13.86 7.72 -12.13
CA ILE A 119 14.48 8.50 -11.05
C ILE A 119 15.35 7.57 -10.19
N PHE A 120 14.81 6.43 -9.76
CA PHE A 120 15.54 5.47 -8.94
C PHE A 120 16.40 4.52 -9.81
N THR A 121 17.34 5.11 -10.54
CA THR A 121 18.16 4.41 -11.55
C THR A 121 19.05 3.30 -10.98
N GLN A 122 19.37 3.35 -9.68
CA GLN A 122 20.16 2.34 -8.98
C GLN A 122 19.31 1.21 -8.38
N ALA A 123 17.98 1.25 -8.56
CA ALA A 123 17.07 0.21 -8.11
C ALA A 123 17.50 -1.15 -8.66
N ASN A 124 17.65 -2.13 -7.76
CA ASN A 124 17.84 -3.52 -8.17
C ASN A 124 16.55 -4.08 -8.81
N GLU A 125 16.63 -5.26 -9.42
CA GLU A 125 15.49 -5.87 -10.11
C GLU A 125 14.27 -6.13 -9.20
N ARG A 126 14.51 -6.39 -7.90
CA ARG A 126 13.40 -6.52 -6.94
C ARG A 126 12.70 -5.19 -6.75
N MET A 127 13.44 -4.11 -6.55
CA MET A 127 12.90 -2.78 -6.32
C MET A 127 12.16 -2.23 -7.56
N LYS A 128 12.64 -2.51 -8.77
CA LYS A 128 11.92 -2.19 -10.01
C LYS A 128 10.55 -2.87 -10.09
N LYS A 129 10.44 -4.12 -9.65
CA LYS A 129 9.16 -4.84 -9.60
C LYS A 129 8.23 -4.25 -8.54
N LEU A 130 8.77 -3.86 -7.39
CA LEU A 130 7.99 -3.18 -6.36
C LEU A 130 7.50 -1.81 -6.83
N LEU A 131 8.29 -1.05 -7.58
CA LEU A 131 7.86 0.22 -8.19
C LEU A 131 6.70 -0.01 -9.17
N LYS A 132 6.79 -1.03 -10.03
CA LYS A 132 5.68 -1.41 -10.92
C LYS A 132 4.43 -1.83 -10.15
N LEU A 133 4.60 -2.53 -9.03
CA LEU A 133 3.49 -2.92 -8.17
C LEU A 133 2.85 -1.71 -7.49
N ALA A 134 3.65 -0.76 -7.01
CA ALA A 134 3.15 0.51 -6.47
C ALA A 134 2.39 1.29 -7.54
N ALA A 135 2.96 1.42 -8.75
CA ALA A 135 2.32 2.07 -9.89
C ALA A 135 1.00 1.41 -10.30
N LEU A 136 0.90 0.09 -10.26
CA LEU A 136 -0.35 -0.63 -10.54
C LEU A 136 -1.45 -0.27 -9.53
N LEU A 137 -1.09 -0.11 -8.26
CA LEU A 137 -2.02 0.04 -7.14
C LEU A 137 -2.30 1.50 -6.73
N HIS A 138 -1.50 2.47 -7.19
CA HIS A 138 -1.47 3.81 -6.61
C HIS A 138 -2.81 4.56 -6.66
N ASP A 139 -3.65 4.27 -7.66
CA ASP A 139 -4.90 4.99 -7.93
C ASP A 139 -6.13 4.07 -7.98
N ASP A 140 -6.03 2.84 -7.49
CA ASP A 140 -7.11 1.84 -7.58
C ASP A 140 -8.29 2.11 -6.63
N GLY A 141 -8.09 2.94 -5.60
CA GLY A 141 -9.17 3.43 -4.74
C GLY A 141 -10.00 4.56 -5.36
N LYS A 142 -9.55 5.13 -6.49
CA LYS A 142 -10.18 6.29 -7.12
C LYS A 142 -11.65 6.02 -7.46
N GLY A 143 -12.53 6.82 -6.85
CA GLY A 143 -13.98 6.77 -7.07
C GLY A 143 -14.77 5.85 -6.12
N LEU A 144 -14.15 5.33 -5.07
CA LEU A 144 -14.81 4.44 -4.09
C LEU A 144 -15.41 5.17 -2.87
N GLY A 145 -14.89 6.34 -2.49
CA GLY A 145 -15.27 7.02 -1.24
C GLY A 145 -15.06 8.54 -1.23
N MET A 146 -14.82 9.10 -0.03
CA MET A 146 -14.70 10.56 0.21
C MET A 146 -13.26 11.07 0.20
N SER A 147 -12.26 10.20 0.39
CA SER A 147 -10.82 10.53 0.43
C SER A 147 -10.05 9.57 -0.47
N GLN A 148 -9.56 10.09 -1.62
CA GLN A 148 -8.86 9.28 -2.61
C GLN A 148 -7.62 8.58 -2.01
N THR A 149 -6.83 9.30 -1.20
CA THR A 149 -5.65 8.72 -0.54
C THR A 149 -6.02 7.55 0.38
N GLU A 150 -7.06 7.68 1.19
CA GLU A 150 -7.47 6.62 2.13
C GLU A 150 -8.00 5.39 1.37
N ASP A 151 -8.79 5.62 0.32
CA ASP A 151 -9.33 4.55 -0.52
C ASP A 151 -8.20 3.82 -1.26
N ASN A 152 -7.25 4.56 -1.86
CA ASN A 152 -6.09 4.00 -2.55
C ASN A 152 -5.27 3.11 -1.62
N LEU A 153 -5.02 3.58 -0.38
CA LEU A 153 -4.31 2.78 0.62
C LEU A 153 -5.07 1.54 1.06
N ALA A 154 -6.37 1.64 1.28
CA ALA A 154 -7.18 0.51 1.73
C ALA A 154 -7.19 -0.61 0.68
N VAL A 155 -7.40 -0.25 -0.60
CA VAL A 155 -7.39 -1.19 -1.73
C VAL A 155 -5.99 -1.78 -1.93
N ALA A 156 -4.95 -0.93 -1.97
CA ALA A 156 -3.57 -1.41 -2.10
C ALA A 156 -3.19 -2.38 -0.97
N SER A 157 -3.58 -2.08 0.28
CA SER A 157 -3.31 -2.94 1.43
C SER A 157 -3.94 -4.34 1.29
N GLN A 158 -5.19 -4.41 0.79
CA GLN A 158 -5.88 -5.68 0.53
C GLN A 158 -5.21 -6.50 -0.57
N TYR A 159 -4.67 -5.87 -1.62
CA TYR A 159 -3.92 -6.58 -2.63
C TYR A 159 -2.56 -7.06 -2.12
N LEU A 160 -1.84 -6.21 -1.39
CA LEU A 160 -0.54 -6.56 -0.80
C LEU A 160 -0.64 -7.68 0.26
N SER A 161 -1.80 -7.89 0.88
CA SER A 161 -2.01 -9.04 1.79
C SER A 161 -2.05 -10.38 1.03
N ARG A 162 -2.39 -10.36 -0.26
CA ARG A 162 -2.50 -11.54 -1.13
C ARG A 162 -1.23 -11.85 -1.94
N ILE A 163 -0.18 -11.03 -1.80
CA ILE A 163 1.07 -11.20 -2.54
C ILE A 163 2.14 -11.81 -1.62
N GLY A 164 2.70 -12.93 -2.08
CA GLY A 164 3.70 -13.73 -1.37
C GLY A 164 5.10 -13.17 -1.48
N GLY A 165 5.91 -13.45 -0.47
CA GLY A 165 7.32 -13.07 -0.46
C GLY A 165 7.58 -11.57 -0.30
N LEU A 166 6.55 -10.75 -0.03
CA LEU A 166 6.72 -9.37 0.39
C LEU A 166 7.07 -9.30 1.88
N SER A 167 8.18 -8.66 2.19
CA SER A 167 8.50 -8.29 3.58
C SER A 167 7.61 -7.15 4.08
N LEU A 168 7.52 -6.97 5.40
CA LEU A 168 6.80 -5.84 6.00
C LEU A 168 7.35 -4.49 5.51
N TYR A 169 8.68 -4.39 5.38
CA TYR A 169 9.34 -3.20 4.86
C TYR A 169 8.91 -2.88 3.43
N GLU A 170 8.88 -3.88 2.53
CA GLU A 170 8.46 -3.67 1.14
C GLU A 170 6.99 -3.24 1.03
N LYS A 171 6.11 -3.79 1.88
CA LYS A 171 4.70 -3.35 1.96
C LYS A 171 4.60 -1.90 2.43
N GLN A 172 5.36 -1.54 3.46
CA GLN A 172 5.40 -0.16 3.99
C GLN A 172 5.96 0.82 2.97
N LEU A 173 7.01 0.44 2.24
CA LEU A 173 7.61 1.25 1.18
C LEU A 173 6.60 1.58 0.08
N ILE A 174 5.84 0.59 -0.39
CA ILE A 174 4.77 0.77 -1.39
C ILE A 174 3.68 1.69 -0.84
N LEU A 175 3.11 1.36 0.34
CA LEU A 175 1.99 2.12 0.91
C LEU A 175 2.38 3.56 1.26
N SER A 176 3.58 3.79 1.81
CA SER A 176 4.09 5.13 2.11
C SER A 176 4.25 5.96 0.84
N SER A 177 4.69 5.34 -0.25
CA SER A 177 4.86 6.03 -1.53
C SER A 177 3.50 6.43 -2.13
N ILE A 178 2.52 5.53 -2.09
CA ILE A 178 1.14 5.82 -2.51
C ILE A 178 0.52 6.93 -1.66
N TYR A 179 0.71 6.88 -0.33
CA TYR A 179 0.18 7.90 0.58
C TYR A 179 0.72 9.30 0.29
N ASN A 180 2.02 9.40 0.00
CA ASN A 180 2.71 10.68 -0.16
C ASN A 180 2.73 11.18 -1.61
N ASP A 181 2.20 10.44 -2.58
CA ASP A 181 2.28 10.76 -4.01
C ASP A 181 1.67 12.15 -4.32
N GLU A 182 0.43 12.37 -3.91
CA GLU A 182 -0.26 13.66 -4.08
C GLU A 182 0.43 14.79 -3.29
N GLU A 183 0.91 14.51 -2.06
CA GLU A 183 1.57 15.50 -1.21
C GLU A 183 2.92 15.95 -1.81
N ILE A 184 3.68 15.03 -2.42
CA ILE A 184 4.86 15.37 -3.22
C ILE A 184 4.46 16.33 -4.34
N GLY A 185 3.38 16.01 -5.06
CA GLY A 185 2.82 16.87 -6.11
C GLY A 185 2.47 18.27 -5.61
N VAL A 186 1.75 18.37 -4.49
CA VAL A 186 1.39 19.65 -3.85
C VAL A 186 2.63 20.45 -3.50
N LYS A 187 3.63 19.83 -2.85
CA LYS A 187 4.87 20.53 -2.45
C LYS A 187 5.69 21.01 -3.66
N ILE A 188 5.73 20.22 -4.74
CA ILE A 188 6.43 20.57 -5.99
C ILE A 188 5.66 21.65 -6.79
N LEU A 189 4.33 21.61 -6.80
CA LEU A 189 3.48 22.55 -7.55
C LEU A 189 3.31 23.89 -6.82
N ALA A 190 3.17 23.88 -5.48
CA ALA A 190 2.92 25.09 -4.69
C ALA A 190 4.07 26.12 -4.72
N ASN A 191 5.30 25.68 -4.98
CA ASN A 191 6.49 26.53 -4.90
C ASN A 191 7.07 26.94 -6.27
N PHE A 192 6.34 26.68 -7.36
CA PHE A 192 6.89 26.82 -8.71
C PHE A 192 5.90 27.42 -9.71
N ASP A 193 5.64 28.71 -9.54
CA ASP A 193 5.61 29.59 -10.71
C ASP A 193 7.07 29.86 -11.11
N ASP A 194 7.55 29.13 -12.13
CA ASP A 194 8.95 28.87 -12.51
C ASP A 194 9.92 30.08 -12.55
N LEU A 195 9.42 31.32 -12.56
CA LEU A 195 10.24 32.53 -12.77
C LEU A 195 10.63 33.27 -11.48
N ARG A 196 10.10 32.93 -10.31
CA ARG A 196 10.23 33.78 -9.10
C ARG A 196 10.60 33.10 -7.79
N ALA A 197 10.66 31.77 -7.74
CA ALA A 197 11.01 31.06 -6.50
C ALA A 197 12.43 31.42 -6.03
N SER A 198 12.53 31.95 -4.81
CA SER A 198 13.81 32.32 -4.20
C SER A 198 14.60 31.06 -3.79
N GLN A 199 15.89 31.22 -3.50
CA GLN A 199 16.71 30.12 -2.95
C GLN A 199 16.15 29.61 -1.61
N GLU A 200 15.54 30.48 -0.82
CA GLU A 200 14.90 30.10 0.45
C GLU A 200 13.66 29.23 0.21
N ASP A 201 12.85 29.53 -0.81
CA ASP A 201 11.68 28.73 -1.15
C ASP A 201 12.09 27.33 -1.65
N VAL A 202 13.14 27.24 -2.47
CA VAL A 202 13.72 25.97 -2.92
C VAL A 202 14.19 25.14 -1.73
N LYS A 203 14.91 25.76 -0.79
CA LYS A 203 15.40 25.08 0.42
C LYS A 203 14.25 24.55 1.28
N LYS A 204 13.26 25.38 1.59
CA LYS A 204 12.08 24.98 2.39
C LYS A 204 11.30 23.86 1.75
N THR A 205 11.09 23.93 0.43
CA THR A 205 10.39 22.88 -0.32
C THR A 205 11.13 21.55 -0.18
N ARG A 206 12.45 21.57 -0.41
CA ARG A 206 13.30 20.39 -0.30
C ARG A 206 13.24 19.79 1.10
N GLU A 207 13.39 20.61 2.14
CA GLU A 207 13.30 20.17 3.53
C GLU A 207 11.93 19.55 3.84
N SER A 208 10.84 20.18 3.40
CA SER A 208 9.48 19.66 3.62
C SER A 208 9.19 18.34 2.92
N ILE A 209 9.85 18.04 1.80
CA ILE A 209 9.75 16.74 1.12
C ILE A 209 10.62 15.71 1.85
N LEU A 210 11.83 16.08 2.26
CA LEU A 210 12.72 15.20 3.03
C LEU A 210 12.09 14.75 4.35
N GLU A 211 11.31 15.61 5.01
CA GLU A 211 10.59 15.30 6.26
C GLU A 211 9.53 14.19 6.12
N LEU A 212 9.07 13.89 4.89
CA LEU A 212 8.09 12.83 4.64
C LEU A 212 8.70 11.42 4.71
N PHE A 213 10.03 11.30 4.59
CA PHE A 213 10.70 10.02 4.38
C PHE A 213 11.80 9.80 5.42
N SER A 214 11.91 8.57 5.91
CA SER A 214 12.88 8.20 6.94
C SER A 214 14.24 7.80 6.35
N SER A 215 14.28 7.51 5.05
CA SER A 215 15.49 7.08 4.34
C SER A 215 15.57 7.64 2.92
N GLN A 216 16.78 7.64 2.35
CA GLN A 216 16.99 8.02 0.96
C GLN A 216 16.35 7.03 -0.03
N GLU A 217 16.26 5.75 0.33
CA GLU A 217 15.61 4.73 -0.51
C GLU A 217 14.11 4.98 -0.62
N GLU A 218 13.43 5.26 0.49
CA GLU A 218 12.01 5.63 0.53
C GLU A 218 11.73 6.88 -0.30
N LEU A 219 12.55 7.92 -0.12
CA LEU A 219 12.45 9.15 -0.91
C LEU A 219 12.58 8.87 -2.41
N LEU A 220 13.63 8.16 -2.83
CA LEU A 220 13.85 7.88 -4.25
C LEU A 220 12.75 7.00 -4.85
N PHE A 221 12.23 6.05 -4.09
CA PHE A 221 11.12 5.21 -4.51
C PHE A 221 9.85 6.04 -4.72
N ALA A 222 9.50 6.90 -3.77
CA ALA A 222 8.30 7.75 -3.86
C ALA A 222 8.42 8.80 -4.97
N LEU A 223 9.60 9.42 -5.12
CA LEU A 223 9.85 10.37 -6.22
C LEU A 223 9.78 9.70 -7.59
N ASP A 224 10.20 8.44 -7.71
CA ASP A 224 10.09 7.67 -8.94
C ASP A 224 8.64 7.35 -9.29
N LEU A 225 7.84 6.93 -8.30
CA LEU A 225 6.40 6.72 -8.46
C LEU A 225 5.69 8.00 -8.92
N TYR A 226 5.91 9.13 -8.22
CA TYR A 226 5.32 10.41 -8.58
C TYR A 226 5.73 10.88 -9.96
N PHE A 227 7.01 10.73 -10.32
CA PHE A 227 7.49 11.10 -11.65
C PHE A 227 6.85 10.23 -12.73
N ALA A 228 6.67 8.94 -12.47
CA ALA A 228 6.01 8.01 -13.36
C ALA A 228 4.52 8.35 -13.53
N ASP A 229 3.83 8.73 -12.44
CA ASP A 229 2.43 9.15 -12.43
C ASP A 229 2.22 10.36 -13.36
N VAL A 230 2.99 11.42 -13.11
CA VAL A 230 2.96 12.63 -13.94
C VAL A 230 3.26 12.31 -15.42
N SER A 231 4.16 11.37 -15.68
CA SER A 231 4.51 10.93 -17.03
C SER A 231 3.42 10.08 -17.69
N GLY A 232 2.51 9.52 -16.90
CA GLY A 232 1.33 8.79 -17.35
C GLY A 232 0.14 9.68 -17.74
N ILE A 233 0.19 11.00 -17.52
CA ILE A 233 -0.91 11.94 -17.78
C ILE A 233 -1.03 12.30 -19.27
N GLY A 234 -2.02 11.75 -19.98
CA GLY A 234 -2.62 12.22 -21.26
C GLY A 234 -1.71 12.76 -22.38
N LYS A 235 -1.75 12.15 -23.57
CA LYS A 235 -0.83 12.36 -24.72
C LYS A 235 -0.45 13.81 -25.07
N ASP A 236 -1.37 14.77 -24.93
CA ASP A 236 -1.16 16.15 -25.40
C ASP A 236 -0.40 17.05 -24.39
N GLN A 237 -0.28 16.63 -23.12
CA GLN A 237 0.39 17.41 -22.07
C GLN A 237 1.58 16.70 -21.41
N VAL A 238 1.76 15.38 -21.62
CA VAL A 238 2.86 14.57 -21.04
C VAL A 238 4.20 15.29 -21.14
N MET A 239 4.64 15.65 -22.36
CA MET A 239 6.01 16.14 -22.55
C MET A 239 6.31 17.40 -21.75
N LEU A 240 5.38 18.35 -21.70
CA LEU A 240 5.60 19.61 -20.99
C LEU A 240 5.52 19.42 -19.47
N THR A 241 4.54 18.66 -18.99
CA THR A 241 4.33 18.44 -17.54
C THR A 241 5.45 17.60 -16.95
N THR A 242 5.82 16.49 -17.61
CA THR A 242 6.96 15.65 -17.22
C THR A 242 8.28 16.44 -17.24
N TRP A 243 8.52 17.23 -18.29
CA TRP A 243 9.73 18.06 -18.37
C TRP A 243 9.78 19.08 -17.23
N ARG A 244 8.68 19.77 -16.94
CA ARG A 244 8.58 20.71 -15.82
C ARG A 244 8.86 20.04 -14.48
N VAL A 245 8.23 18.90 -14.20
CA VAL A 245 8.49 18.17 -12.95
C VAL A 245 9.95 17.76 -12.85
N ARG A 246 10.56 17.30 -13.95
CA ARG A 246 11.99 16.98 -13.99
C ARG A 246 12.85 18.18 -13.63
N GLU A 247 12.62 19.35 -14.24
CA GLU A 247 13.38 20.56 -13.93
C GLU A 247 13.24 20.97 -12.46
N LYS A 248 12.03 20.83 -11.89
CA LYS A 248 11.77 21.12 -10.47
C LYS A 248 12.56 20.19 -9.56
N LEU A 249 12.54 18.89 -9.84
CA LEU A 249 13.31 17.89 -9.08
C LEU A 249 14.82 18.14 -9.18
N THR A 250 15.34 18.55 -10.35
CA THR A 250 16.75 18.96 -10.52
C THR A 250 17.08 20.19 -9.69
N LYS A 251 16.23 21.22 -9.72
CA LYS A 251 16.46 22.45 -8.94
C LYS A 251 16.43 22.20 -7.43
N LEU A 252 15.59 21.27 -6.98
CA LEU A 252 15.53 20.81 -5.59
C LEU A 252 16.72 19.90 -5.20
N GLY A 253 17.52 19.47 -6.19
CA GLY A 253 18.71 18.64 -5.96
C GLY A 253 18.37 17.17 -5.65
N PHE A 254 17.26 16.66 -6.18
CA PHE A 254 16.89 15.25 -6.07
C PHE A 254 17.37 14.40 -7.25
N ILE A 255 17.58 15.02 -8.43
CA ILE A 255 18.09 14.38 -9.66
C ILE A 255 19.13 15.23 -10.38
#